data_AF-A0A5R9Q952-F1
#
_entry.id   AF-A0A5R9Q952-F1
#
_cell.length_a   1.000
_cell.length_b   1.000
_cell.length_c   1.000
_cell.angle_alpha   90.00
_cell.angle_beta   90.00
_cell.angle_gamma   90.00
#
_symmetry.space_group_name_H-M   'P 1'
#
loop_
_entity.id
_entity.type
_entity.pdbx_description
1 polymer ?
#
loop_
_entity_poly.entity_id
_entity_poly.type
_entity_poly.pdbx_seq_one_letter_code
_entity_poly.pdbx_strand_id
1 'polypeptide(L)'
;MLPTLTTSRLCLRPFTLADAPALQRLANDPRIGDTTATLPHPYGLHHAESWIAIHEDLYTSGRAMPLAITREGELLGTMGFATLSWTHQRAALAY
;
A
#
# COMPACT_ATOMS: atom_id res chain seq x y z
N MET A 1 11.30 5.12 9.99
CA MET A 1 9.93 4.61 10.15
C MET A 1 8.99 5.38 9.23
N LEU A 2 8.02 4.70 8.62
CA LEU A 2 6.99 5.31 7.77
C LEU A 2 6.06 6.22 8.60
N PRO A 3 5.59 7.36 8.07
CA PRO A 3 4.75 8.30 8.81
C PRO A 3 3.32 7.79 8.99
N THR A 4 2.62 8.33 9.99
CA THR A 4 1.17 8.17 10.18
C THR A 4 0.49 9.54 10.07
N LEU A 5 -0.60 9.61 9.29
CA LEU A 5 -1.43 10.81 9.14
C LEU A 5 -2.87 10.49 9.50
N THR A 6 -3.39 11.14 10.53
CA THR A 6 -4.77 10.99 10.99
C THR A 6 -5.61 12.18 10.54
N THR A 7 -6.80 11.90 10.02
CA THR A 7 -7.84 12.88 9.67
C THR A 7 -9.09 12.59 10.48
N SER A 8 -10.15 13.39 10.31
CA SER A 8 -11.43 13.16 10.99
C SER A 8 -12.09 11.82 10.67
N ARG A 9 -11.80 11.25 9.49
CA ARG A 9 -12.46 10.03 8.99
C ARG A 9 -11.52 8.88 8.69
N LEU A 10 -10.26 9.17 8.38
CA LEU A 10 -9.29 8.21 7.85
C LEU A 10 -7.95 8.34 8.58
N CYS A 11 -7.25 7.21 8.66
CA CYS A 11 -5.87 7.13 9.11
C CYS A 11 -5.04 6.50 7.98
N LEU A 12 -4.02 7.24 7.52
CA LEU A 12 -2.97 6.72 6.66
C LEU A 12 -1.82 6.26 7.55
N ARG A 13 -1.49 4.98 7.50
CA ARG A 13 -0.48 4.39 8.39
C ARG A 13 0.41 3.39 7.65
N PRO A 14 1.57 3.02 8.22
CA PRO A 14 2.32 1.88 7.72
C PRO A 14 1.45 0.62 7.69
N PHE A 15 1.65 -0.23 6.68
CA PHE A 15 1.07 -1.56 6.67
C PHE A 15 1.67 -2.41 7.79
N THR A 16 0.86 -3.35 8.28
CA THR A 16 1.25 -4.42 9.18
C THR A 16 0.92 -5.76 8.53
N LEU A 17 1.55 -6.85 8.92
CA LEU A 17 1.21 -8.18 8.37
C LEU A 17 -0.25 -8.58 8.65
N ALA A 18 -0.87 -8.02 9.70
CA ALA A 18 -2.30 -8.23 9.98
C ALA A 18 -3.23 -7.66 8.90
N ASP A 19 -2.74 -6.75 8.05
CA ASP A 19 -3.48 -6.20 6.91
C ASP A 19 -3.52 -7.17 5.72
N ALA A 20 -2.63 -8.17 5.67
CA ALA A 20 -2.47 -9.06 4.52
C ALA A 20 -3.77 -9.77 4.09
N PRO A 21 -4.61 -10.32 5.00
CA PRO A 21 -5.89 -10.93 4.61
C PRO A 21 -6.87 -9.91 4.00
N ALA A 22 -6.92 -8.69 4.53
CA ALA A 22 -7.79 -7.65 3.98
C ALA A 22 -7.28 -7.16 2.62
N LEU A 23 -5.97 -6.96 2.49
CA LEU A 23 -5.31 -6.60 1.22
C LEU A 23 -5.54 -7.68 0.16
N GLN A 24 -5.44 -8.96 0.51
CA GLN A 24 -5.71 -10.06 -0.39
C GLN A 24 -7.15 -10.02 -0.93
N ARG A 25 -8.14 -9.76 -0.06
CA ARG A 25 -9.54 -9.63 -0.49
C ARG A 25 -9.74 -8.46 -1.44
N LEU A 26 -9.15 -7.30 -1.13
CA LEU A 26 -9.22 -6.10 -1.97
C LEU A 26 -8.55 -6.35 -3.34
N ALA A 27 -7.35 -6.93 -3.36
CA ALA A 27 -6.62 -7.21 -4.60
C ALA A 27 -7.31 -8.24 -5.52
N ASN A 28 -8.20 -9.07 -4.98
CA ASN A 28 -9.03 -10.00 -5.77
C ASN A 28 -10.42 -9.44 -6.10
N ASP A 29 -10.76 -8.21 -5.68
CA ASP A 29 -11.99 -7.57 -6.13
C ASP A 29 -11.87 -7.31 -7.65
N PRO A 30 -12.80 -7.83 -8.48
CA PRO A 30 -12.74 -7.66 -9.93
C PRO A 30 -12.62 -6.19 -10.36
N ARG A 31 -13.22 -5.27 -9.59
CA ARG A 31 -13.17 -3.83 -9.85
C ARG A 31 -11.78 -3.23 -9.68
N ILE A 32 -10.90 -3.89 -8.91
CA ILE A 32 -9.50 -3.49 -8.68
C ILE A 32 -8.59 -4.16 -9.71
N GLY A 33 -8.80 -5.45 -10.00
CA GLY A 33 -8.02 -6.19 -11.00
C GLY A 33 -8.06 -5.58 -12.41
N ASP A 34 -9.19 -4.97 -12.79
CA ASP A 34 -9.37 -4.37 -14.11
C ASP A 34 -8.54 -3.08 -14.35
N THR A 35 -8.09 -2.41 -13.28
CA THR A 35 -7.41 -1.10 -13.38
C THR A 35 -6.00 -1.09 -12.82
N THR A 36 -5.60 -2.13 -12.07
CA THR A 36 -4.29 -2.20 -11.42
C THR A 36 -3.42 -3.24 -12.12
N ALA A 37 -2.61 -2.78 -13.09
CA ALA A 37 -1.76 -3.66 -13.89
C ALA A 37 -0.75 -4.47 -13.04
N THR A 38 -0.55 -5.74 -13.41
CA THR A 38 0.45 -6.71 -12.91
C THR A 38 0.20 -7.38 -11.55
N LEU A 39 -1.01 -7.34 -10.99
CA LEU A 39 -1.31 -8.21 -9.84
C LEU A 39 -1.40 -9.68 -10.31
N PRO A 40 -0.68 -10.62 -9.67
CA PRO A 40 -0.87 -12.03 -9.96
C PRO A 40 -2.30 -12.45 -9.63
N HIS A 41 -2.95 -13.16 -10.55
CA HIS A 41 -4.31 -13.65 -10.37
C HIS A 41 -4.36 -15.18 -10.38
N PRO A 42 -4.92 -15.83 -9.33
CA PRO A 42 -5.47 -15.21 -8.11
C PRO A 42 -4.38 -14.62 -7.20
N TYR A 43 -4.71 -13.52 -6.53
CA TYR A 43 -3.80 -12.88 -5.60
C TYR A 43 -3.83 -13.65 -4.26
N GLY A 44 -2.82 -14.51 -4.04
CA GLY A 44 -2.67 -15.28 -2.81
C GLY A 44 -2.23 -14.44 -1.60
N LEU A 45 -2.47 -14.97 -0.39
CA LEU A 45 -2.06 -14.34 0.87
C LEU A 45 -0.54 -14.06 0.92
N HIS A 46 0.27 -15.01 0.45
CA HIS A 46 1.73 -14.86 0.39
C HIS A 46 2.19 -13.69 -0.48
N HIS A 47 1.42 -13.31 -1.51
CA HIS A 47 1.71 -12.11 -2.30
C HIS A 47 1.51 -10.85 -1.46
N ALA A 48 0.42 -10.79 -0.69
CA ALA A 48 0.13 -9.67 0.22
C ALA A 48 1.23 -9.53 1.29
N GLU A 49 1.58 -10.63 1.93
CA GLU A 49 2.63 -10.69 2.96
C GLU A 49 3.98 -10.25 2.40
N SER A 50 4.37 -10.79 1.25
CA SER A 50 5.63 -10.47 0.59
C SER A 50 5.70 -9.01 0.15
N TRP A 51 4.58 -8.45 -0.33
CA TRP A 51 4.51 -7.04 -0.70
C TRP A 51 4.62 -6.12 0.52
N ILE A 52 3.92 -6.42 1.62
CA ILE A 52 4.01 -5.65 2.86
C ILE A 52 5.43 -5.70 3.45
N ALA A 53 6.08 -6.87 3.40
CA ALA A 53 7.42 -7.07 3.97
C ALA A 53 8.50 -6.16 3.36
N ILE A 54 8.36 -5.74 2.09
CA ILE A 54 9.36 -4.90 1.42
C ILE A 54 9.15 -3.39 1.63
N HIS A 55 8.08 -2.96 2.32
CA HIS A 55 7.74 -1.53 2.43
C HIS A 55 8.80 -0.70 3.16
N GLU A 56 9.40 -1.25 4.22
CA GLU A 56 10.44 -0.56 4.97
C GLU A 56 11.69 -0.34 4.10
N ASP A 57 12.10 -1.36 3.34
CA ASP A 57 13.20 -1.27 2.40
C ASP A 57 12.90 -0.27 1.28
N LEU A 58 11.68 -0.27 0.73
CA LEU A 58 11.26 0.70 -0.30
C LEU A 58 11.32 2.14 0.22
N TYR A 59 10.94 2.37 1.47
CA TYR A 59 10.96 3.68 2.08
C TYR A 59 12.37 4.15 2.43
N THR A 60 13.16 3.30 3.08
CA THR A 60 14.55 3.62 3.49
C THR A 60 15.48 3.81 2.29
N SER A 61 15.28 3.04 1.22
CA SER A 61 15.96 3.26 -0.07
C SER A 61 15.40 4.44 -0.87
N GLY A 62 14.34 5.08 -0.38
CA GLY A 62 13.73 6.24 -1.02
C GLY A 62 13.16 5.95 -2.40
N ARG A 63 12.62 4.74 -2.63
CA ARG A 63 12.02 4.30 -3.91
C ARG A 63 10.51 4.44 -3.93
N ALA A 64 9.85 4.07 -2.83
CA ALA A 64 8.41 4.18 -2.69
C ALA A 64 7.99 4.31 -1.21
N MET A 65 6.76 4.77 -1.00
CA MET A 65 6.16 4.92 0.32
C MET A 65 4.70 4.43 0.30
N PRO A 66 4.46 3.11 0.34
CA PRO A 66 3.11 2.56 0.43
C PRO A 66 2.54 2.75 1.84
N LEU A 67 1.27 3.16 1.92
CA LEU A 67 0.54 3.41 3.16
C LEU A 67 -0.85 2.76 3.09
N ALA A 68 -1.27 2.18 4.21
CA ALA A 68 -2.61 1.64 4.37
C ALA A 68 -3.59 2.79 4.62
N ILE A 69 -4.69 2.82 3.88
CA ILE A 69 -5.83 3.69 4.17
C ILE A 69 -6.75 2.92 5.10
N THR A 70 -6.97 3.44 6.31
CA THR A 70 -7.82 2.79 7.30
C THR A 70 -8.91 3.69 7.87
N ARG A 71 -10.02 3.11 8.29
CA ARG A 71 -11.08 3.75 9.08
C ARG A 71 -11.41 2.85 10.25
N GLU A 72 -11.30 3.37 11.47
CA GLU A 72 -11.58 2.60 12.70
C GLU A 72 -10.79 1.27 12.77
N GLY A 73 -9.58 1.25 12.18
CA GLY A 73 -8.71 0.07 12.10
C GLY A 73 -8.97 -0.85 10.90
N GLU A 74 -10.10 -0.70 10.20
CA GLU A 74 -10.41 -1.47 8.99
C GLU A 74 -9.60 -0.96 7.79
N LEU A 75 -8.93 -1.86 7.06
CA LEU A 75 -8.24 -1.56 5.81
C LEU A 75 -9.25 -1.31 4.69
N LEU A 76 -9.21 -0.11 4.12
CA LEU A 76 -10.06 0.31 3.01
C LEU A 76 -9.34 0.29 1.66
N GLY A 77 -8.02 0.34 1.66
CA GLY A 77 -7.21 0.42 0.45
C GLY A 77 -5.77 0.78 0.75
N THR A 78 -5.05 1.12 -0.31
CA THR A 78 -3.67 1.57 -0.25
C THR A 78 -3.57 2.94 -0.89
N MET A 79 -2.65 3.77 -0.42
CA MET A 79 -2.14 4.89 -1.21
C MET A 79 -0.66 5.06 -0.94
N GLY A 80 0.05 5.76 -1.80
CA GLY A 80 1.45 6.01 -1.54
C GLY A 80 2.12 6.85 -2.60
N PHE A 81 3.41 7.03 -2.41
CA PHE A 81 4.28 7.60 -3.41
C PHE A 81 5.09 6.49 -4.08
N ALA A 82 5.07 6.44 -5.40
CA ALA A 82 5.93 5.61 -6.22
C ALA A 82 6.97 6.48 -6.93
N THR A 83 8.03 5.85 -7.45
CA THR A 83 9.06 6.49 -8.27
C THR A 83 9.61 7.78 -7.65
N LEU A 84 9.97 7.73 -6.36
CA LEU A 84 10.54 8.86 -5.64
C LEU A 84 11.84 9.32 -6.30
N SER A 85 11.90 10.60 -6.70
CA SER A 85 13.08 11.25 -7.26
C SER A 85 13.50 12.40 -6.36
N TRP A 86 14.48 12.14 -5.48
CA TRP A 86 15.00 13.14 -4.56
C TRP A 86 15.69 14.29 -5.26
N THR A 87 16.37 14.04 -6.38
CA THR A 87 17.02 15.07 -7.21
C THR A 87 16.02 16.10 -7.74
N HIS A 88 14.80 15.68 -8.07
CA HIS A 88 13.78 16.55 -8.65
C HIS A 88 12.64 16.88 -7.69
N GLN A 89 12.68 16.37 -6.46
CA GLN A 89 11.60 16.45 -5.47
C GLN A 89 10.24 16.01 -6.05
N ARG A 90 10.23 14.88 -6.78
CA ARG A 90 9.04 14.34 -7.46
C ARG A 90 8.71 12.95 -6.98
N ALA A 91 7.41 12.62 -7.05
CA ALA A 91 6.91 11.28 -6.88
C ALA A 91 5.60 11.12 -7.66
N ALA A 92 5.29 9.88 -8.07
CA ALA A 92 3.98 9.54 -8.59
C ALA A 92 3.05 9.18 -7.43
N LEU A 93 1.81 9.66 -7.43
CA LEU A 93 0.79 9.22 -6.47
C LEU A 93 0.18 7.91 -6.95
N ALA A 94 0.07 6.93 -6.05
CA ALA A 94 -0.64 5.67 -6.26
C ALA A 94 -1.80 5.55 -5.26
N TYR A 95 -2.95 5.01 -5.69
CA TYR A 95 -4.14 4.77 -4.87
C TYR A 95 -4.99 3.61 -5.43
#